data_AF-A0A3D2JWA2-F1
#
_entry.id   AF-A0A3D2JWA2-F1
#
_cell.length_a   1.000
_cell.length_b   1.000
_cell.length_c   1.000
_cell.angle_alpha   90.00
_cell.angle_beta   90.00
_cell.angle_gamma   90.00
#
_symmetry.space_group_name_H-M   'P 1'
#
loop_
_entity.id
_entity.type
_entity.pdbx_description
1 polymer ?
#
loop_
_entity_poly.entity_id
_entity_poly.type
_entity_poly.pdbx_seq_one_letter_code
_entity_poly.pdbx_strand_id
1 'polypeptide(L)'
;LAALFAFLFRLDELGVQLLGEVPAGLPDLQLPAFTVEQLRGLLGSAVLIAIIGFVESVSVAQVMAAKRRERIDLDQELVGLGAANMAVSAGGGFPVSGGF
;
A
#
# COMPACT_ATOMS: atom_id res chain seq x y z
N LEU A 1 -4.39 -23.24 1.73
CA LEU A 1 -5.57 -24.06 2.08
C LEU A 1 -6.84 -23.57 1.39
N ALA A 2 -7.23 -22.30 1.55
CA ALA A 2 -8.43 -21.74 0.91
C ALA A 2 -8.46 -21.90 -0.62
N ALA A 3 -7.36 -21.59 -1.30
CA ALA A 3 -7.25 -21.79 -2.76
C ALA A 3 -7.41 -23.26 -3.18
N LEU A 4 -6.81 -24.20 -2.43
CA LEU A 4 -6.95 -25.64 -2.69
C LEU A 4 -8.39 -26.12 -2.49
N PHE A 5 -9.05 -25.66 -1.43
CA PHE A 5 -10.46 -25.98 -1.17
C PHE A 5 -11.37 -25.40 -2.26
N ALA A 6 -11.16 -24.14 -2.65
CA ALA A 6 -11.91 -23.51 -3.72
C ALA A 6 -11.79 -24.27 -5.04
N PHE A 7 -10.57 -24.75 -5.35
CA PHE A 7 -10.30 -25.56 -6.52
C PHE A 7 -10.98 -26.94 -6.48
N LEU A 8 -10.85 -27.67 -5.37
CA LEU A 8 -11.42 -29.03 -5.23
C LEU A 8 -12.95 -29.04 -5.27
N PHE A 9 -13.60 -28.02 -4.71
CA PHE A 9 -15.06 -27.91 -4.66
C PHE A 9 -15.66 -27.08 -5.81
N ARG A 10 -14.84 -26.66 -6.78
CA ARG A 10 -15.27 -25.84 -7.93
C ARG A 10 -16.17 -24.68 -7.51
N LEU A 11 -15.72 -23.92 -6.51
CA LEU A 11 -16.52 -22.85 -5.93
C LEU A 11 -16.85 -21.74 -6.95
N ASP A 12 -16.06 -21.63 -8.02
CA ASP A 12 -16.34 -20.81 -9.20
C ASP A 12 -17.70 -21.15 -9.83
N GLU A 13 -18.02 -22.43 -9.98
CA GLU A 13 -19.30 -22.90 -10.55
C GLU A 13 -20.47 -22.71 -9.59
N LEU A 14 -20.17 -22.53 -8.29
CA LEU A 14 -21.14 -22.29 -7.22
C LEU A 14 -21.36 -20.79 -6.96
N GLY A 15 -20.83 -19.91 -7.82
CA GLY A 15 -21.06 -18.45 -7.77
C GLY A 15 -20.09 -17.67 -6.89
N VAL A 16 -19.01 -18.30 -6.41
CA VAL A 16 -17.94 -17.59 -5.69
C VAL A 16 -17.01 -16.93 -6.68
N GLN A 17 -16.82 -15.60 -6.55
CA GLN A 17 -15.83 -14.89 -7.35
C GLN A 17 -14.42 -15.29 -6.91
N LEU A 18 -13.69 -15.94 -7.80
CA LEU A 18 -12.27 -16.26 -7.61
C LEU A 18 -11.39 -15.17 -8.23
N LEU A 19 -10.15 -15.09 -7.75
CA LEU A 19 -9.14 -14.25 -8.37
C LEU A 19 -8.90 -14.73 -9.81
N GLY A 20 -8.93 -13.80 -10.76
CA GLY A 20 -8.64 -14.09 -12.17
C GLY A 20 -7.15 -14.32 -12.44
N GLU A 21 -6.77 -14.24 -13.71
CA GLU A 21 -5.37 -14.36 -14.11
C GLU A 21 -4.54 -13.19 -13.53
N VAL A 22 -3.39 -13.54 -12.94
CA VAL A 22 -2.42 -12.58 -12.44
C VAL A 22 -1.29 -12.48 -13.47
N PRO A 23 -1.00 -11.28 -14.03
CA PRO A 23 0.06 -11.13 -15.00
C PRO A 23 1.41 -11.50 -14.38
N ALA A 24 2.21 -12.28 -15.12
CA ALA A 24 3.55 -12.66 -14.70
C ALA A 24 4.57 -11.59 -15.12
N GLY A 25 5.57 -11.34 -14.26
CA GLY A 25 6.64 -10.38 -14.53
C GLY A 25 6.62 -9.17 -13.59
N LEU A 26 7.44 -8.16 -13.91
CA LEU A 26 7.46 -6.88 -13.20
C LEU A 26 6.34 -5.97 -13.73
N PRO A 27 5.79 -5.08 -12.90
CA PRO A 27 4.84 -4.08 -13.37
C PRO A 27 5.52 -3.11 -14.34
N ASP A 28 4.78 -2.66 -15.34
CA ASP A 28 5.24 -1.58 -16.21
C ASP A 28 5.35 -0.28 -15.42
N LEU A 29 6.53 0.34 -15.44
CA LEU A 29 6.73 1.64 -14.80
C LEU A 29 6.09 2.74 -15.66
N GLN A 30 5.12 3.44 -15.07
CA GLN A 30 4.39 4.51 -15.72
C GLN A 30 4.33 5.73 -14.81
N LEU A 31 4.61 6.91 -15.36
CA LEU A 31 4.34 8.14 -14.64
C LEU A 31 2.85 8.48 -14.81
N PRO A 32 2.08 8.52 -13.72
CA PRO A 32 0.66 8.83 -13.81
C PRO A 32 0.46 10.27 -14.31
N ALA A 33 -0.38 10.42 -15.34
CA ALA A 33 -0.83 11.73 -15.81
C ALA A 33 -2.05 12.16 -14.99
N PHE A 34 -2.01 13.38 -14.46
CA PHE A 34 -3.10 13.92 -13.66
C PHE A 34 -3.59 15.25 -14.22
N THR A 35 -4.89 15.49 -14.07
CA THR A 35 -5.50 16.80 -14.30
C THR A 35 -5.64 17.54 -12.96
N VAL A 36 -5.70 18.88 -13.02
CA VAL A 36 -5.91 19.72 -11.84
C VAL A 36 -7.25 19.37 -11.15
N GLU A 37 -8.28 19.02 -11.92
CA GLU A 37 -9.59 18.63 -11.41
C GLU A 37 -9.51 17.34 -10.58
N GLN A 38 -8.79 16.32 -11.08
CA GLN A 38 -8.54 15.08 -10.35
C GLN A 38 -7.76 15.32 -9.06
N LEU A 39 -6.71 16.15 -9.11
CA LEU A 39 -5.94 16.51 -7.92
C LEU A 39 -6.84 17.14 -6.85
N ARG A 40 -7.69 18.10 -7.23
CA ARG A 40 -8.63 18.75 -6.31
C ARG A 40 -9.64 17.77 -5.73
N GLY A 41 -10.19 16.88 -6.55
CA GLY A 41 -11.15 15.86 -6.10
C GLY A 41 -10.55 14.83 -5.15
N LEU A 42 -9.24 14.57 -5.26
CA LEU A 42 -8.54 13.56 -4.45
C LEU A 42 -7.75 14.15 -3.28
N LEU A 43 -7.53 15.47 -3.23
CA LEU A 43 -6.65 16.08 -2.24
C LEU A 43 -7.08 15.78 -0.80
N GLY A 44 -8.39 15.84 -0.52
CA GLY A 44 -8.94 15.56 0.81
C GLY A 44 -8.68 14.12 1.25
N SER A 45 -8.99 13.13 0.39
CA SER A 45 -8.74 11.72 0.70
C SER A 45 -7.25 11.40 0.76
N ALA A 46 -6.44 11.98 -0.13
CA ALA A 46 -4.99 11.80 -0.13
C ALA A 46 -4.34 12.28 1.17
N VAL A 47 -4.75 13.44 1.70
CA VAL A 47 -4.27 13.95 2.99
C VAL A 47 -4.66 13.01 4.13
N LEU A 48 -5.90 12.53 4.16
CA LEU A 48 -6.35 11.59 5.19
C LEU A 48 -5.56 10.28 5.16
N ILE A 49 -5.36 9.71 3.96
CA ILE A 49 -4.57 8.49 3.79
C ILE A 49 -3.12 8.72 4.22
N ALA A 50 -2.51 9.84 3.85
CA ALA A 50 -1.14 10.17 4.25
C ALA A 50 -0.99 10.30 5.77
N ILE A 51 -1.94 10.94 6.44
CA ILE A 51 -1.93 11.07 7.92
C ILE A 51 -2.08 9.69 8.57
N ILE A 52 -3.06 8.89 8.16
CA ILE A 52 -3.30 7.56 8.72
C ILE A 52 -2.07 6.66 8.49
N GLY A 53 -1.56 6.62 7.25
CA GLY A 53 -0.39 5.82 6.91
C GLY A 53 0.87 6.25 7.68
N PHE A 54 1.06 7.54 7.90
CA PHE A 54 2.17 8.03 8.72
C PHE A 54 2.03 7.64 10.20
N VAL A 55 0.83 7.76 10.78
CA VAL A 55 0.55 7.34 12.16
C VAL A 55 0.78 5.84 12.34
N GLU A 56 0.37 5.02 11.38
CA GLU A 56 0.65 3.58 11.37
C GLU A 56 2.16 3.30 11.28
N SER A 57 2.88 3.96 10.37
CA SER A 57 4.33 3.82 10.21
C SER A 57 5.08 4.15 11.49
N VAL A 58 4.76 5.30 12.10
CA VAL A 58 5.38 5.75 13.35
C VAL A 58 5.08 4.78 14.50
N SER A 59 3.86 4.24 14.56
CA SER A 59 3.48 3.27 15.61
C SER A 59 4.33 2.00 15.53
N VAL A 60 4.53 1.46 14.33
CA VAL A 60 5.40 0.30 14.09
C VAL A 60 6.85 0.63 14.42
N ALA A 61 7.34 1.76 13.91
CA ALA A 61 8.71 2.19 14.12
C ALA A 61 9.00 2.31 15.62
N GLN A 62 8.12 2.95 16.40
CA GLN A 62 8.28 3.12 17.85
C GLN A 62 8.38 1.79 18.59
N VAL A 63 7.54 0.81 18.23
CA VAL A 63 7.61 -0.54 18.81
C VAL A 63 8.97 -1.20 18.51
N MET A 64 9.49 -1.04 17.30
CA MET A 64 10.78 -1.62 16.92
C MET A 64 11.96 -0.90 17.58
N ALA A 65 11.94 0.43 17.63
CA ALA A 65 12.97 1.22 18.29
C ALA A 65 13.01 0.95 19.80
N ALA A 66 11.85 0.79 20.45
CA ALA A 66 11.79 0.42 21.86
C ALA A 66 12.45 -0.93 22.14
N LYS A 67 12.25 -1.93 21.27
CA LYS A 67 12.92 -3.25 21.37
C LYS A 67 14.43 -3.15 21.18
N ARG A 68 14.90 -2.22 20.35
CA ARG A 68 16.33 -2.01 20.02
C ARG A 68 17.02 -0.95 20.88
N ARG A 69 16.28 -0.22 21.72
CA ARG A 69 16.72 0.97 22.48
C ARG A 69 17.27 2.09 21.58
N GLU A 70 16.64 2.26 20.42
CA GLU A 70 16.97 3.29 19.44
C GLU A 70 16.02 4.49 19.58
N ARG A 71 16.42 5.64 19.01
CA ARG A 71 15.56 6.80 18.85
C ARG A 71 15.10 6.91 17.40
N ILE A 72 13.89 7.39 17.20
CA ILE A 72 13.32 7.63 15.88
C ILE A 72 13.35 9.12 15.59
N ASP A 73 13.74 9.44 14.37
CA ASP A 73 13.55 10.76 13.78
C ASP A 73 12.29 10.72 12.90
N LEU A 74 11.25 11.46 13.32
CA LEU A 74 9.96 11.46 12.64
C LEU A 74 10.01 12.16 11.28
N ASP A 75 10.92 13.12 11.10
CA ASP A 75 11.06 13.81 9.81
C ASP A 75 11.68 12.86 8.78
N GLN A 76 12.65 12.05 9.19
CA GLN A 76 13.22 11.00 8.34
C GLN A 76 12.20 9.92 8.00
N GLU A 77 11.35 9.53 8.95
CA GLU A 77 10.27 8.57 8.71
C GLU A 77 9.26 9.13 7.68
N LEU A 78 8.89 10.40 7.78
CA LEU A 78 7.97 11.05 6.85
C LEU A 78 8.55 11.10 5.43
N VAL A 79 9.83 11.49 5.30
CA VAL A 79 10.54 11.52 4.02
C VAL A 79 10.65 10.12 3.42
N GLY A 80 11.01 9.12 4.23
CA GLY A 80 11.10 7.73 3.80
C GLY A 80 9.76 7.18 3.31
N LEU A 81 8.70 7.40 4.07
CA LEU A 81 7.34 6.97 3.70
C LEU A 81 6.84 7.69 2.44
N GLY A 82 7.09 8.99 2.31
CA GLY A 82 6.76 9.77 1.11
C GLY A 82 7.51 9.25 -0.13
N ALA A 83 8.80 8.99 -0.01
CA ALA A 83 9.62 8.42 -1.07
C ALA A 83 9.13 7.02 -1.49
N ALA A 84 8.79 6.16 -0.53
CA ALA A 84 8.22 4.85 -0.81
C ALA A 84 6.90 4.95 -1.59
N ASN A 85 5.99 5.84 -1.18
CA ASN A 85 4.72 6.06 -1.87
C ASN A 85 4.90 6.65 -3.28
N MET A 86 5.87 7.57 -3.48
CA MET A 86 6.22 8.05 -4.81
C MET A 86 6.74 6.92 -5.71
N ALA A 87 7.60 6.05 -5.18
CA ALA A 87 8.11 4.89 -5.94
C ALA A 87 7.00 3.90 -6.31
N VAL A 88 6.09 3.59 -5.37
CA VAL A 88 4.95 2.70 -5.62
C VAL A 88 3.98 3.27 -6.65
N SER A 89 3.79 4.59 -6.68
CA SER A 89 2.95 5.25 -7.68
C SER A 89 3.42 5.00 -9.12
N ALA A 90 4.73 4.88 -9.33
CA ALA A 90 5.29 4.59 -10.65
C ALA A 90 4.98 3.15 -11.12
N GLY A 91 4.73 2.22 -10.20
CA GLY A 91 4.31 0.84 -10.52
C GLY A 91 2.79 0.63 -10.49
N GLY A 92 1.99 1.69 -10.33
CA GLY A 92 0.53 1.60 -10.22
C GLY A 92 0.02 0.95 -8.92
N GLY A 93 0.86 0.90 -7.87
CA GLY A 93 0.46 0.32 -6.59
C GLY A 93 -0.36 1.26 -5.71
N PHE A 94 -0.96 0.69 -4.66
CA PHE A 94 -1.70 1.45 -3.65
C PHE A 94 -0.76 2.10 -2.63
N PRO A 95 -1.20 3.15 -1.92
CA PRO A 95 -0.43 3.75 -0.84
C PRO A 95 0.02 2.72 0.20
N VAL A 96 1.26 2.85 0.66
CA VAL A 96 1.88 1.96 1.65
C VAL A 96 2.07 2.68 2.98
N SER A 97 2.03 1.91 4.08
CA SER A 97 2.29 2.33 5.46
C SER A 97 3.15 1.29 6.19
N GLY A 98 3.47 1.53 7.47
CA GLY A 98 4.15 0.54 8.30
C GLY A 98 3.24 -0.65 8.59
N GLY A 99 3.77 -1.86 8.39
CA GLY A 99 3.08 -3.11 8.67
C GLY A 99 3.68 -3.88 9.85
N PHE A 100 2.89 -4.80 10.40
CA PHE A 100 3.30 -5.85 11.34
C PHE A 100 3.14 -7.23 10.71
#